data_AF-A0A8C4S8L5-F1
#
_entry.id   AF-A0A8C4S8L5-F1
#
_cell.length_a   1.000
_cell.length_b   1.000
_cell.length_c   1.000
_cell.angle_alpha   90.00
_cell.angle_beta   90.00
_cell.angle_gamma   90.00
#
_symmetry.space_group_name_H-M   'P 1'
#
loop_
_entity.id
_entity.type
_entity.pdbx_description
1 polymer ?
#
loop_
_entity_poly.entity_id
_entity_poly.type
_entity_poly.pdbx_seq_one_letter_code
_entity_poly.pdbx_strand_id
1 'polypeptide(L)'
;HGQSHNYARNQNTPYRLSQNSFSQVQVNYRWTKPILLHKTLKKELLHKAWTVGVSEPVQDKLQKHVKIHCPSKAEENKKLFLQYLDYCNKKGHVFLEDYDPYEYNPFLLHLNHPKYFKVQIPVLNDPLFKQSHGRMEEDAAILHCITGHRHL
;
A
#
# COMPACT_ATOMS: atom_id res chain seq x y z
N HIS A 1 -67.17 -39.91 -12.33
CA HIS A 1 -66.66 -39.96 -13.71
C HIS A 1 -65.26 -39.38 -13.74
N GLY A 2 -64.26 -40.19 -14.08
CA GLY A 2 -62.90 -39.71 -14.31
C GLY A 2 -62.77 -39.19 -15.73
N GLN A 3 -61.95 -38.15 -15.92
CA GLN A 3 -61.26 -37.91 -17.18
C GLN A 3 -59.86 -37.38 -16.90
N SER A 4 -58.94 -38.04 -17.58
CA SER A 4 -57.51 -37.87 -17.51
C SER A 4 -57.02 -36.83 -18.52
N HIS A 5 -55.82 -36.31 -18.23
CA HIS A 5 -54.80 -35.79 -19.15
C HIS A 5 -55.14 -34.56 -20.01
N ASN A 6 -54.29 -33.54 -19.89
CA ASN A 6 -53.42 -33.13 -20.99
C ASN A 6 -52.24 -32.30 -20.47
N TYR A 7 -51.10 -32.96 -20.28
CA TYR A 7 -49.81 -32.31 -20.12
C TYR A 7 -49.23 -32.04 -21.52
N ALA A 8 -49.49 -30.86 -22.08
CA ALA A 8 -48.72 -30.37 -23.22
C ALA A 8 -47.48 -29.65 -22.70
N ARG A 9 -46.43 -30.44 -22.42
CA ARG A 9 -45.08 -29.95 -22.13
C ARG A 9 -44.55 -29.30 -23.42
N ASN A 10 -44.59 -27.98 -23.50
CA ASN A 10 -43.92 -27.22 -24.54
C ASN A 10 -42.40 -27.38 -24.35
N GLN A 11 -41.84 -28.44 -24.94
CA GLN A 11 -40.40 -28.57 -25.11
C GLN A 11 -40.01 -27.88 -26.41
N ASN A 12 -39.63 -26.61 -26.31
CA ASN A 12 -38.67 -26.05 -27.26
C ASN A 12 -37.83 -24.94 -26.62
N THR A 13 -36.53 -25.26 -26.53
CA THR A 13 -35.33 -24.42 -26.36
C THR A 13 -34.85 -24.05 -24.94
N PRO A 14 -33.92 -24.84 -24.35
CA PRO A 14 -33.09 -24.41 -23.22
C PRO A 14 -31.60 -24.17 -23.56
N TYR A 15 -31.23 -23.78 -24.80
CA TYR A 15 -29.81 -23.55 -25.14
C TYR A 15 -29.54 -22.30 -26.01
N ARG A 16 -29.94 -21.11 -25.53
CA ARG A 16 -29.50 -19.84 -26.15
C ARG A 16 -28.95 -18.81 -25.15
N LEU A 17 -28.26 -19.28 -24.11
CA LEU A 17 -27.63 -18.39 -23.10
C LEU A 17 -26.10 -18.49 -23.00
N SER A 18 -25.36 -19.04 -23.98
CA SER A 18 -23.89 -19.18 -23.82
C SER A 18 -23.01 -18.45 -24.84
N GLN A 19 -23.55 -17.81 -25.88
CA GLN A 19 -22.71 -17.01 -26.80
C GLN A 19 -22.76 -15.50 -26.53
N ASN A 20 -23.89 -14.98 -26.04
CA ASN A 20 -24.01 -13.57 -25.71
C ASN A 20 -23.20 -13.18 -24.47
N SER A 21 -23.16 -14.01 -23.43
CA SER A 21 -22.39 -13.69 -22.22
C SER A 21 -20.87 -13.73 -22.48
N PHE A 22 -20.38 -14.76 -23.17
CA PHE A 22 -18.94 -14.87 -23.48
C PHE A 22 -18.49 -13.74 -24.41
N SER A 23 -19.26 -13.46 -25.47
CA SER A 23 -18.94 -12.36 -26.40
C SER A 23 -19.00 -11.00 -25.71
N GLN A 24 -19.98 -10.77 -24.83
CA GLN A 24 -20.07 -9.54 -24.03
C GLN A 24 -18.91 -9.40 -23.03
N VAL A 25 -18.48 -10.49 -22.38
CA VAL A 25 -17.30 -10.49 -21.50
C VAL A 25 -16.03 -10.20 -22.29
N GLN A 26 -15.85 -10.79 -23.47
CA GLN A 26 -14.69 -10.53 -24.33
C GLN A 26 -14.67 -9.09 -24.84
N VAL A 27 -15.82 -8.54 -25.22
CA VAL A 27 -15.97 -7.14 -25.65
C VAL A 27 -15.69 -6.20 -24.46
N ASN A 28 -16.28 -6.44 -23.29
CA ASN A 28 -16.02 -5.65 -22.08
C ASN A 28 -14.53 -5.71 -21.68
N TYR A 29 -13.91 -6.88 -21.72
CA TYR A 29 -12.49 -7.06 -21.43
C TYR A 29 -11.62 -6.33 -22.46
N ARG A 30 -11.99 -6.34 -23.75
CA ARG A 30 -11.30 -5.60 -24.81
C ARG A 30 -11.32 -4.08 -24.59
N TRP A 31 -12.43 -3.52 -24.11
CA TRP A 31 -12.57 -2.07 -23.87
C TRP A 31 -12.00 -1.62 -22.52
N THR A 32 -12.06 -2.48 -21.49
CA THR A 32 -11.59 -2.14 -20.13
C THR A 32 -10.10 -2.42 -19.93
N LYS A 33 -9.51 -3.38 -20.64
CA LYS A 33 -8.07 -3.71 -20.58
C LYS A 33 -7.15 -2.50 -20.73
N PRO A 34 -7.28 -1.66 -21.77
CA PRO A 34 -6.36 -0.53 -21.96
C PRO A 34 -6.44 0.47 -20.80
N ILE A 35 -7.64 0.68 -20.25
CA ILE A 35 -7.88 1.60 -19.13
C ILE A 35 -7.25 1.04 -17.85
N LEU A 36 -7.44 -0.24 -17.57
CA LEU A 36 -6.84 -0.91 -16.41
C LEU A 36 -5.31 -0.95 -16.54
N LEU A 37 -4.78 -1.28 -17.71
CA LEU A 37 -3.35 -1.29 -17.99
C LEU A 37 -2.74 0.10 -17.80
N HIS A 38 -3.36 1.14 -18.35
CA HIS A 38 -2.92 2.52 -18.17
C HIS A 38 -2.92 2.95 -16.69
N LYS A 39 -3.98 2.60 -15.94
CA LYS A 39 -4.05 2.87 -14.49
C LYS A 39 -2.92 2.16 -13.72
N THR A 40 -2.65 0.90 -14.05
CA THR A 40 -1.57 0.12 -13.41
C THR A 40 -0.20 0.70 -13.73
N LEU A 41 0.08 1.01 -15.01
CA LEU A 41 1.33 1.63 -15.43
C LEU A 41 1.55 2.99 -14.75
N LYS A 42 0.49 3.82 -14.65
CA LYS A 42 0.55 5.10 -13.95
C LYS A 42 0.89 4.92 -12.46
N LYS A 43 0.28 3.94 -11.79
CA LYS A 43 0.59 3.62 -10.39
C LYS A 43 2.03 3.15 -10.22
N GLU A 44 2.51 2.30 -11.13
CA GLU A 44 3.87 1.79 -11.11
C GLU A 44 4.91 2.92 -11.27
N LEU A 45 4.72 3.80 -12.26
CA LEU A 45 5.59 4.95 -12.48
C LEU A 45 5.59 5.90 -11.28
N LEU A 46 4.42 6.15 -10.70
CA LEU A 46 4.29 6.99 -9.52
C LEU A 46 4.98 6.37 -8.30
N HIS A 47 4.80 5.06 -8.08
CA HIS A 47 5.51 4.33 -7.04
C HIS A 47 7.02 4.43 -7.24
N LYS A 48 7.54 4.18 -8.45
CA LYS A 48 8.96 4.33 -8.76
C LYS A 48 9.48 5.74 -8.46
N ALA A 49 8.76 6.76 -8.91
CA ALA A 49 9.13 8.15 -8.64
C ALA A 49 9.15 8.46 -7.13
N TRP A 50 8.20 7.94 -6.37
CA TRP A 50 8.12 8.13 -4.92
C TRP A 50 9.21 7.35 -4.19
N THR A 51 9.52 6.13 -4.64
CA THR A 51 10.62 5.32 -4.09
C THR A 51 11.94 6.10 -4.18
N VAL A 52 12.25 6.63 -5.35
CA VAL A 52 13.50 7.40 -5.57
C VAL A 52 13.49 8.75 -4.86
N GLY A 53 12.38 9.49 -4.92
CA GLY A 53 12.29 10.85 -4.39
C GLY A 53 12.11 10.95 -2.86
N VAL A 54 11.59 9.89 -2.23
CA VAL A 54 11.13 9.90 -0.84
C VAL A 54 11.67 8.69 -0.08
N SER A 55 11.36 7.46 -0.51
CA SER A 55 11.67 6.25 0.27
C SER A 55 13.17 6.02 0.46
N GLU A 56 13.92 6.02 -0.64
CA GLU A 56 15.37 5.79 -0.65
C GLU A 56 16.15 6.84 0.17
N PRO A 57 15.94 8.16 -0.01
CA PRO A 57 16.67 9.16 0.77
C PRO A 57 16.34 9.10 2.27
N VAL A 58 15.10 8.78 2.63
CA VAL A 58 14.71 8.56 4.04
C VAL A 58 15.43 7.34 4.61
N GLN A 59 15.39 6.21 3.90
CA GLN A 59 16.01 4.96 4.31
C GLN A 59 17.52 5.13 4.49
N ASP A 60 18.20 5.73 3.51
CA ASP A 60 19.65 5.96 3.54
C ASP A 60 20.05 6.87 4.70
N LYS A 61 19.29 7.94 4.94
CA LYS A 61 19.59 8.86 6.04
C LYS A 61 19.38 8.21 7.40
N LEU A 62 18.32 7.42 7.57
CA LEU A 62 18.09 6.65 8.78
C LEU A 62 19.23 5.64 9.02
N GLN A 63 19.61 4.88 7.99
CA GLN A 63 20.71 3.91 8.10
C GLN A 63 22.03 4.58 8.47
N LYS A 64 22.37 5.71 7.85
CA LYS A 64 23.57 6.49 8.20
C LYS A 64 23.51 6.96 9.65
N HIS A 65 22.38 7.51 10.09
CA HIS A 65 22.21 7.98 11.46
C HIS A 65 22.38 6.84 12.48
N VAL A 66 21.75 5.70 12.24
CA VAL A 66 21.86 4.52 13.11
C VAL A 66 23.30 4.00 13.18
N LYS A 67 24.01 3.95 12.04
CA LYS A 67 25.42 3.54 11.99
C LYS A 67 26.33 4.48 12.80
N ILE A 68 26.07 5.79 12.78
CA ILE A 68 26.89 6.79 13.48
C ILE A 68 26.59 6.79 14.98
N HIS A 69 25.31 6.81 15.36
CA HIS A 69 24.91 7.07 16.75
C HIS A 69 24.69 5.80 17.58
N CYS A 70 24.41 4.65 16.97
CA CYS A 70 24.09 3.44 17.71
C CYS A 70 24.46 2.12 16.98
N PRO A 71 25.70 1.95 16.49
CA PRO A 71 26.08 0.79 15.69
C PRO A 71 25.94 -0.54 16.46
N SER A 72 26.34 -0.57 17.74
CA SER A 72 26.25 -1.77 18.58
C SER A 72 24.79 -2.18 18.84
N LYS A 73 23.91 -1.23 19.19
CA LYS A 73 22.49 -1.52 19.41
C LYS A 73 21.79 -1.98 18.14
N ALA A 74 22.15 -1.40 16.99
CA ALA A 74 21.61 -1.80 15.70
C ALA A 74 21.95 -3.27 15.39
N GLU A 75 23.18 -3.69 15.66
CA GLU A 75 23.62 -5.07 15.47
C GLU A 75 22.96 -6.03 16.46
N GLU A 76 22.82 -5.64 17.73
CA GLU A 76 22.05 -6.42 18.72
C GLU A 76 20.61 -6.63 18.29
N ASN A 77 19.92 -5.55 17.88
CA ASN A 77 18.53 -5.62 17.44
C ASN A 77 18.39 -6.49 16.20
N LYS A 78 19.35 -6.42 15.26
CA LYS A 78 19.38 -7.29 14.08
C LYS A 78 19.51 -8.75 14.46
N LYS A 79 20.42 -9.09 15.40
CA LYS A 79 20.59 -10.45 15.91
C LYS A 79 19.32 -10.97 16.58
N LEU A 80 18.72 -10.17 17.46
CA LEU A 80 17.48 -10.53 18.15
C LEU A 80 16.33 -10.77 17.16
N PHE A 81 16.23 -9.92 16.12
CA PHE A 81 15.23 -10.09 15.07
C PHE A 81 15.44 -11.39 14.28
N LEU A 82 16.68 -11.74 13.93
CA LEU A 82 16.98 -13.00 13.23
C LEU A 82 16.66 -14.23 14.11
N GLN A 83 16.96 -14.16 15.40
CA GLN A 83 16.59 -15.21 16.37
C GLN A 83 15.08 -15.37 16.47
N TYR A 84 14.35 -14.25 16.50
CA TYR A 84 12.89 -14.26 16.48
C TYR A 84 12.33 -14.90 15.20
N LEU A 85 12.87 -14.55 14.03
CA LEU A 85 12.45 -15.17 12.77
C LEU A 85 12.71 -16.68 12.75
N ASP A 86 13.87 -17.12 13.23
CA ASP A 86 14.20 -18.55 13.35
C ASP A 86 13.24 -19.27 14.31
N TYR A 87 12.92 -18.65 15.45
CA TYR A 87 11.93 -19.16 16.39
C TYR A 87 10.54 -19.30 15.72
N CYS A 88 10.05 -18.25 15.05
CA CYS A 88 8.76 -18.30 14.34
C CYS A 88 8.75 -19.38 13.25
N ASN A 89 9.82 -19.49 12.47
CA ASN A 89 9.93 -20.51 11.43
C ASN A 89 9.91 -21.93 12.00
N LYS A 90 10.51 -22.17 13.17
CA LYS A 90 10.50 -23.46 13.87
C LYS A 90 9.15 -23.76 14.53
N LYS A 91 8.50 -22.74 15.12
CA LYS A 91 7.22 -22.87 15.81
C LYS A 91 6.07 -23.14 14.85
N GLY A 92 6.19 -22.70 13.59
CA GLY A 92 5.14 -22.81 12.59
C GLY A 92 4.12 -21.68 12.70
N HIS A 93 2.98 -21.82 12.02
CA HIS A 93 1.93 -20.79 12.00
C HIS A 93 1.22 -20.76 13.35
N VAL A 94 1.56 -19.79 14.21
CA VAL A 94 0.84 -19.53 15.46
C VAL A 94 -0.46 -18.80 15.12
N PHE A 95 -1.59 -19.42 15.44
CA PHE A 95 -2.88 -18.74 15.42
C PHE A 95 -2.94 -17.79 16.60
N LEU A 96 -3.30 -16.52 16.37
CA LEU A 96 -3.35 -15.46 17.38
C LEU A 96 -4.51 -15.62 18.39
N GLU A 97 -5.18 -16.77 18.40
CA GLU A 97 -6.34 -17.04 19.25
C GLU A 97 -5.92 -17.28 20.70
N ASP A 98 -4.74 -17.87 20.92
CA ASP A 98 -4.20 -18.16 22.24
C ASP A 98 -3.05 -17.21 22.59
N TYR A 99 -3.39 -16.07 23.21
CA TYR A 99 -2.40 -15.14 23.75
C TYR A 99 -1.93 -15.63 25.13
N ASP A 100 -0.65 -16.01 25.23
CA ASP A 100 0.01 -16.30 26.51
C ASP A 100 0.79 -15.05 27.02
N PRO A 101 0.35 -14.41 28.11
CA PRO A 101 1.05 -13.26 28.70
C PRO A 101 2.45 -13.59 29.23
N TYR A 102 2.75 -14.86 29.54
CA TYR A 102 4.09 -15.29 29.94
C TYR A 102 5.04 -15.42 28.76
N GLU A 103 4.53 -15.68 27.56
CA GLU A 103 5.31 -15.73 26.33
C GLU A 103 5.64 -14.33 25.81
N TYR A 104 4.65 -13.44 25.79
CA TYR A 104 4.83 -12.07 25.33
C TYR A 104 3.83 -11.13 26.01
N ASN A 105 4.33 -10.11 26.72
CA ASN A 105 3.50 -9.08 27.33
C ASN A 105 3.76 -7.71 26.69
N PRO A 106 2.84 -7.19 25.84
CA PRO A 106 3.01 -5.92 25.18
C PRO A 106 2.98 -4.75 26.17
N PHE A 107 2.40 -4.94 27.37
CA PHE A 107 2.28 -3.90 28.39
C PHE A 107 3.57 -3.65 29.19
N LEU A 108 4.60 -4.48 29.01
CA LEU A 108 5.91 -4.25 29.64
C LEU A 108 6.82 -3.40 28.76
N LEU A 109 6.49 -3.24 27.47
CA LEU A 109 7.33 -2.52 26.50
C LEU A 109 7.40 -1.02 26.75
N HIS A 110 6.37 -0.43 27.38
CA HIS A 110 6.36 0.99 27.70
C HIS A 110 7.14 1.39 28.96
N LEU A 111 7.57 0.41 29.78
CA LEU A 111 8.33 0.70 31.00
C LEU A 111 9.80 1.04 30.72
N ASN A 112 10.33 0.57 29.59
CA ASN A 112 11.72 0.76 29.18
C ASN A 112 11.78 1.45 27.81
N HIS A 113 11.27 2.67 27.67
CA HIS A 113 11.46 3.42 26.42
C HIS A 113 12.91 3.92 26.32
N PRO A 114 13.77 3.38 25.45
CA PRO A 114 14.96 4.11 25.04
C PRO A 114 14.52 5.41 24.37
N LYS A 115 15.24 6.50 24.62
CA LYS A 115 15.03 7.80 23.96
C LYS A 115 14.97 7.55 22.44
N TYR A 116 13.85 7.87 21.81
CA TYR A 116 13.70 7.71 20.37
C TYR A 116 14.69 8.64 19.65
N PHE A 117 15.35 8.13 18.62
CA PHE A 117 16.28 8.92 17.82
C PHE A 117 15.49 9.76 16.81
N LYS A 118 15.58 11.08 16.92
CA LYS A 118 14.94 12.00 15.99
C LYS A 118 15.92 12.31 14.85
N VAL A 119 15.60 11.87 13.64
CA VAL A 119 16.38 12.16 12.43
C VAL A 119 15.75 13.35 11.70
N GLN A 120 16.55 14.38 11.41
CA GLN A 120 16.10 15.49 10.56
C GLN A 120 16.31 15.14 9.08
N ILE A 121 15.23 15.19 8.32
CA ILE A 121 15.22 14.86 6.88
C ILE A 121 14.99 16.18 6.12
N PRO A 122 15.79 16.48 5.08
CA PRO A 122 15.55 17.65 4.24
C PRO A 122 14.24 17.51 3.47
N VAL A 123 13.81 18.58 2.80
CA VAL A 123 12.64 18.57 1.92
C VAL A 123 12.79 17.45 0.88
N LEU A 124 11.78 16.57 0.81
CA LEU A 124 11.77 15.42 -0.08
C LEU A 124 11.05 15.77 -1.39
N ASN A 125 11.51 15.16 -2.49
CA ASN A 125 10.90 15.33 -3.80
C ASN A 125 9.72 14.39 -3.96
N ASP A 126 8.64 14.67 -3.25
CA ASP A 126 7.43 13.84 -3.29
C ASP A 126 6.63 14.09 -4.59
N PRO A 127 6.49 13.08 -5.48
CA PRO A 127 5.73 13.23 -6.70
C PRO A 127 4.23 13.49 -6.47
N LEU A 128 3.68 13.15 -5.30
CA LEU A 128 2.28 13.39 -4.95
C LEU A 128 1.99 14.87 -4.72
N PHE A 129 2.99 15.62 -4.23
CA PHE A 129 2.83 17.04 -3.94
C PHE A 129 3.20 17.95 -5.12
N LYS A 130 3.66 17.43 -6.26
CA LYS A 130 4.07 18.28 -7.40
C LYS A 130 2.97 19.23 -7.87
N GLN A 131 1.73 18.74 -7.91
CA GLN A 131 0.60 19.57 -8.33
C GLN A 131 0.22 20.62 -7.27
N SER A 132 0.34 20.30 -5.97
CA SER A 132 0.08 21.28 -4.91
C SER A 132 1.17 22.34 -4.84
N HIS A 133 2.44 21.96 -5.01
CA HIS A 133 3.54 22.93 -5.06
C HIS A 133 3.38 23.92 -6.22
N GLY A 134 3.06 23.44 -7.44
CA GLY A 134 2.83 24.34 -8.58
C GLY A 134 1.69 25.33 -8.33
N ARG A 135 0.57 24.89 -7.73
CA ARG A 135 -0.52 25.80 -7.35
C ARG A 135 -0.09 26.80 -6.28
N MET A 136 0.68 26.38 -5.26
CA MET A 136 1.18 27.30 -4.24
C MET A 136 2.14 28.33 -4.82
N GLU A 137 2.97 27.96 -5.80
CA GLU A 137 3.84 28.90 -6.51
C GLU A 137 3.04 29.92 -7.32
N GLU A 138 2.00 29.46 -8.03
CA GLU A 138 1.06 30.33 -8.75
C GLU A 138 0.33 31.29 -7.78
N ASP A 139 -0.21 30.76 -6.69
CA ASP A 139 -0.92 31.53 -5.66
C ASP A 139 0.02 32.54 -4.99
N ALA A 140 1.27 32.17 -4.69
CA ALA A 140 2.28 33.06 -4.15
C ALA A 140 2.67 34.17 -5.13
N ALA A 141 2.76 33.85 -6.43
CA ALA A 141 3.00 34.85 -7.48
C ALA A 141 1.84 35.83 -7.61
N ILE A 142 0.59 35.35 -7.57
CA ILE A 142 -0.62 36.20 -7.56
C ILE A 142 -0.62 37.11 -6.34
N LEU A 143 -0.37 36.54 -5.15
CA LEU A 143 -0.33 37.31 -3.91
C LEU A 143 0.74 38.40 -3.97
N HIS A 144 1.94 38.09 -4.47
CA HIS A 144 3.00 39.08 -4.68
C HIS A 144 2.58 40.23 -5.60
N CYS A 145 1.87 39.93 -6.70
CA CYS A 145 1.34 40.97 -7.59
C CYS A 145 0.33 41.88 -6.89
N ILE A 146 -0.44 41.35 -5.94
CA ILE A 146 -1.46 42.09 -5.17
C ILE A 146 -0.82 42.91 -4.05
N THR A 147 0.12 42.34 -3.29
CA THR A 147 0.68 42.96 -2.07
C THR A 147 2.00 43.71 -2.32
N GLY A 148 2.64 43.52 -3.48
CA GLY A 148 3.96 44.07 -3.81
C GLY A 148 5.11 43.49 -2.98
N HIS A 149 4.84 42.47 -2.16
CA HIS A 149 5.82 41.86 -1.25
C HIS A 149 5.95 40.37 -1.53
N ARG A 150 7.19 39.87 -1.44
CA ARG A 150 7.48 38.44 -1.59
C ARG A 150 7.20 37.71 -0.29
N HIS A 151 6.15 36.89 -0.29
CA HIS A 151 5.86 35.95 0.77
C HIS A 151 6.58 34.63 0.44
N LEU A 152 7.59 34.27 1.25
CA LEU A 152 8.36 33.02 1.18
C LEU A 152 7.87 32.03 2.25
#